data_AF-A0A072TW21-F1
#
_entry.id   AF-A0A072TW21-F1
#
_cell.length_a   1.000
_cell.length_b   1.000
_cell.length_c   1.000
_cell.angle_alpha   90.00
_cell.angle_beta   90.00
_cell.angle_gamma   90.00
#
_symmetry.space_group_name_H-M   'P 1'
#
loop_
_entity.id
_entity.type
_entity.pdbx_description
1 polymer ?
#
loop_
_entity_poly.entity_id
_entity_poly.type
_entity_poly.pdbx_seq_one_letter_code
_entity_poly.pdbx_strand_id
1 'polypeptide(L)' 'MKETIYIGWKNFPEGWIKLNSDGVYKGSGEYSGCGDLFHNYEVRWLKGYIRKIRVRDALHVEI' A
#
# COMPACT_ATOMS: atom_id res chain seq x y z
N MET A 1 -21.79 25.87 15.70
CA MET A 1 -20.50 25.60 16.35
C MET A 1 -19.86 24.46 15.57
N LYS A 2 -18.64 24.62 15.02
CA LYS A 2 -17.95 23.53 14.31
C LYS A 2 -17.07 22.80 15.31
N GLU A 3 -17.35 21.52 15.51
CA GLU A 3 -16.53 20.64 16.34
C GLU A 3 -15.35 20.12 15.51
N THR A 4 -14.15 20.17 16.07
CA THR A 4 -12.95 19.62 15.42
C THR A 4 -12.77 18.20 15.90
N ILE A 5 -12.85 17.23 14.98
CA ILE A 5 -12.62 15.82 15.27
C ILE A 5 -11.20 15.48 14.86
N TYR A 6 -10.40 15.00 15.82
CA TYR A 6 -9.07 14.47 15.55
C TYR A 6 -9.17 13.03 15.07
N ILE A 7 -8.68 12.78 13.86
CA ILE A 7 -8.60 11.43 13.28
C ILE A 7 -7.13 11.03 13.25
N GLY A 8 -6.81 9.91 13.89
CA GLY A 8 -5.46 9.36 13.94
C GLY A 8 -5.49 7.85 13.75
N TRP A 9 -4.36 7.30 13.31
CA TRP A 9 -4.18 5.86 13.26
C TRP A 9 -3.94 5.33 14.66
N LYS A 10 -4.77 4.38 15.10
CA LYS A 10 -4.47 3.57 16.27
C LYS A 10 -3.44 2.51 15.88
N ASN A 11 -2.51 2.19 16.77
CA ASN A 11 -1.62 1.04 16.57
C ASN A 11 -2.43 -0.24 16.34
N PHE A 12 -1.89 -1.11 15.51
CA PHE A 12 -2.47 -2.43 15.28
C PHE A 12 -2.34 -3.29 16.54
N PRO A 13 -3.17 -4.33 16.70
CA PRO A 13 -2.98 -5.27 17.79
C PRO A 13 -1.58 -5.89 17.76
N GLU A 14 -1.04 -6.22 18.93
CA GLU A 14 0.28 -6.83 19.06
C GLU A 14 0.39 -8.10 18.21
N GLY A 15 1.55 -8.28 17.57
CA GLY A 15 1.81 -9.41 16.66
C GLY A 15 1.28 -9.24 15.24
N TRP A 16 0.51 -8.18 14.93
CA TRP A 16 0.05 -7.93 13.56
C TRP A 16 1.15 -7.36 12.67
N ILE A 17 1.06 -7.69 11.39
CA ILE A 17 1.84 -7.09 10.31
C ILE A 17 0.88 -6.33 9.41
N LYS A 18 1.13 -5.04 9.21
CA LYS A 18 0.41 -4.22 8.23
C LYS A 18 1.06 -4.40 6.86
N LEU A 19 0.26 -4.75 5.86
CA LEU A 19 0.63 -4.71 4.44
C LEU A 19 -0.03 -3.48 3.79
N ASN A 20 0.78 -2.58 3.24
CA ASN A 20 0.30 -1.57 2.30
C ASN A 20 0.73 -2.01 0.89
N SER A 21 -0.21 -2.10 -0.04
CA SER A 21 0.04 -2.47 -1.44
C SER A 21 -0.42 -1.34 -2.34
N ASP A 22 0.32 -1.09 -3.41
CA ASP A 22 -0.02 -0.08 -4.42
C ASP A 22 0.49 -0.48 -5.80
N GLY A 23 -0.35 -0.24 -6.80
CA GLY A 23 -0.05 -0.47 -8.20
C GLY A 23 0.32 0.80 -8.96
N VAL A 24 1.08 0.64 -10.03
CA VAL A 24 1.32 1.72 -11.01
C VAL A 24 1.07 1.23 -12.42
N TYR A 25 0.24 1.95 -13.16
CA TYR A 25 -0.05 1.68 -14.57
C TYR A 25 0.18 2.93 -15.42
N LYS A 26 0.97 2.79 -16.49
CA LYS A 26 1.15 3.81 -17.52
C LYS A 26 0.33 3.43 -18.75
N GLY A 27 -0.54 4.34 -19.19
CA GLY A 27 -1.57 4.14 -20.23
C GLY A 27 -1.11 3.63 -21.61
N SER A 28 0.19 3.50 -21.87
CA SER A 28 0.71 2.82 -23.07
C SER A 28 0.75 1.29 -22.94
N GLY A 29 0.40 0.71 -21.78
CA GLY A 29 0.47 -0.75 -21.54
C GLY A 29 1.90 -1.31 -21.44
N GLU A 30 2.93 -0.48 -21.63
CA GLU A 30 4.34 -0.91 -21.63
C GLU A 30 4.96 -0.94 -20.23
N TYR A 31 4.40 -0.17 -19.29
CA TYR A 31 4.94 -0.01 -17.95
C TYR A 31 3.83 -0.16 -16.92
N SER A 32 3.89 -1.29 -16.22
CA SER A 32 3.13 -1.51 -15.01
C SER A 32 4.02 -2.10 -13.93
N GLY A 33 3.66 -1.86 -12.68
CA GLY A 33 4.37 -2.36 -11.51
C GLY A 33 3.42 -2.47 -10.34
N CYS A 34 3.81 -3.26 -9.35
CA CYS A 34 3.22 -3.23 -8.02
C CYS A 34 4.34 -3.19 -6.98
N GLY A 35 4.03 -2.65 -5.81
CA GLY A 35 4.94 -2.64 -4.69
C GLY A 35 4.21 -2.69 -3.37
N ASP A 36 4.85 -3.35 -2.41
CA ASP A 36 4.29 -3.58 -1.09
C ASP A 36 5.25 -3.14 0.00
N LEU A 37 4.67 -2.74 1.14
CA LEU A 37 5.36 -2.31 2.33
C LEU A 37 4.79 -3.01 3.56
N PHE A 38 5.64 -3.73 4.28
CA PHE A 38 5.31 -4.43 5.52
C PHE A 38 5.78 -3.60 6.72
N HIS A 39 4.87 -3.38 7.68
CA HIS A 39 5.17 -2.80 8.98
C HIS A 39 4.76 -3.73 10.11
N ASN A 40 5.47 -3.71 11.25
CA ASN A 40 4.98 -4.36 12.46
C ASN A 40 3.88 -3.52 13.16
N TYR A 41 3.31 -4.06 14.24
CA TYR A 41 2.31 -3.38 15.06
C TYR A 41 2.81 -2.07 15.71
N GLU A 42 4.13 -1.90 15.84
CA GLU A 42 4.80 -0.66 16.29
C GLU A 42 5.02 0.34 15.15
N VAL A 43 4.46 0.08 13.96
CA VAL A 43 4.58 0.92 12.75
C VAL A 43 6.03 1.05 12.27
N ARG A 44 6.90 0.09 12.61
CA ARG A 44 8.27 0.02 12.10
C ARG A 44 8.30 -0.73 10.78
N TRP A 45 9.08 -0.21 9.83
CA TRP A 45 9.33 -0.88 8.57
C TRP A 45 10.03 -2.21 8.78
N LEU A 46 9.49 -3.27 8.16
CA LEU A 46 10.09 -4.60 8.18
C LEU A 46 10.76 -4.92 6.85
N LYS A 47 9.99 -4.79 5.76
CA LYS A 47 10.41 -5.14 4.41
C LYS A 47 9.51 -4.48 3.39
N GLY A 48 9.98 -4.35 2.16
CA GLY A 48 9.13 -4.09 1.00
C GLY A 48 9.61 -4.85 -0.22
N TYR A 49 8.80 -4.84 -1.27
CA TYR A 49 9.23 -5.28 -2.60
C TYR A 49 8.64 -4.37 -3.68
N ILE A 50 9.28 -4.42 -4.84
CA ILE A 50 8.77 -3.85 -6.09
C ILE A 50 8.84 -4.92 -7.16
N ARG A 51 7.83 -5.00 -8.01
CA ARG A 51 7.79 -5.95 -9.11
C ARG A 51 7.28 -5.26 -10.36
N LYS A 52 8.06 -5.31 -11.43
CA LYS A 52 7.55 -4.95 -12.76
C LYS A 52 6.59 -6.05 -13.22
N ILE A 53 5.36 -5.65 -13.51
CA ILE A 53 4.34 -6.52 -14.09
C ILE A 53 3.97 -5.97 -15.47
N ARG A 54 3.25 -6.74 -16.28
CA ARG A 54 2.79 -6.32 -17.62
C ARG A 54 1.30 -6.56 -17.71
N VAL A 55 0.53 -5.63 -17.19
CA VAL A 55 -0.93 -5.69 -17.16
C VAL A 55 -1.55 -4.59 -18.02
N ARG A 56 -2.85 -4.69 -18.26
CA ARG A 56 -3.56 -3.94 -19.31
C ARG A 56 -4.26 -2.68 -18.82
N ASP A 57 -4.38 -2.51 -17.51
CA ASP A 57 -5.01 -1.34 -16.89
C ASP A 57 -4.58 -1.18 -15.44
N ALA A 58 -5.05 -0.09 -14.84
CA ALA A 58 -4.78 0.27 -13.45
C ALA A 58 -5.50 -0.64 -12.44
N LEU A 59 -6.56 -1.34 -12.81
CA LEU A 59 -7.24 -2.25 -11.87
C LEU A 59 -6.40 -3.53 -11.71
N HIS A 60 -5.82 -4.03 -12.78
CA HIS A 60 -5.00 -5.25 -12.74
C HIS A 60 -3.66 -5.09 -12.00
N VAL A 61 -3.19 -3.87 -11.72
CA VAL A 61 -1.97 -3.68 -10.91
C VAL A 61 -2.21 -3.79 -9.40
N GLU A 62 -3.47 -3.69 -8.98
CA GLU A 62 -3.89 -3.73 -7.57
C GLU A 62 -4.31 -5.13 -7.09
N ILE A 63 -4.42 -6.10 -8.01
CA ILE A 63 -4.98 -7.45 -7.77
C ILE A 63 -3.89 -8.52 -7.80
#